data_AF-A0A2X3LS34-F1
#
_entry.id   AF-A0A2X3LS34-F1
#
_cell.length_a   1.000
_cell.length_b   1.000
_cell.length_c   1.000
_cell.angle_alpha   90.00
_cell.angle_beta   90.00
_cell.angle_gamma   90.00
#
_symmetry.space_group_name_H-M   'P 1'
#
loop_
_entity.id
_entity.type
_entity.pdbx_description
1 polymer ?
#
loop_
_entity_poly.entity_id
_entity_poly.type
_entity_poly.pdbx_seq_one_letter_code
_entity_poly.pdbx_strand_id
1 'polypeptide(L)' 'MKQKAGLPTIRQKRFEAYHWHVIHEIDGHDPQAVKEAILEAQSVKDKPSLIICRTVIGFWFAE' A
#
# COMPACT_ATOMS: atom_id res chain seq x y z
N MET A 1 13.52 8.58 -12.86
CA MET A 1 13.93 8.23 -11.47
C MET A 1 13.31 6.87 -11.15
N LYS A 2 14.10 5.81 -11.05
CA LYS A 2 13.57 4.44 -10.89
C LYS A 2 13.18 4.22 -9.42
N GLN A 3 11.94 3.81 -9.21
CA GLN A 3 11.38 3.39 -7.92
C GLN A 3 12.25 2.24 -7.36
N LYS A 4 13.11 2.53 -6.37
CA LYS A 4 13.74 1.45 -5.59
C LYS A 4 12.64 0.88 -4.70
N ALA A 5 12.32 -0.40 -4.87
CA ALA A 5 11.50 -1.16 -3.92
C ALA A 5 12.03 -0.86 -2.52
N GLY A 6 11.20 -0.24 -1.68
CA GLY A 6 11.60 0.18 -0.35
C GLY A 6 11.95 -1.05 0.46
N LEU A 7 12.99 -0.97 1.30
CA LEU A 7 13.24 -2.02 2.28
C LEU A 7 11.98 -2.21 3.13
N PRO A 8 11.63 -3.46 3.53
CA PRO A 8 10.43 -3.72 4.30
C PRO A 8 10.48 -2.93 5.62
N THR A 9 9.61 -1.92 5.72
CA THR A 9 9.63 -0.99 6.84
C THR A 9 9.05 -1.66 8.09
N ILE A 10 9.45 -1.18 9.26
CA ILE A 10 8.95 -1.65 10.57
C ILE A 10 7.42 -1.62 10.63
N ARG A 11 6.79 -0.69 9.91
CA ARG A 11 5.34 -0.57 9.83
C ARG A 11 4.70 -1.80 9.18
N GLN A 12 5.28 -2.34 8.10
CA GLN A 12 4.76 -3.52 7.39
C GLN A 12 4.79 -4.75 8.31
N LYS A 13 5.99 -5.02 8.83
CA LYS A 13 6.26 -6.14 9.73
C LYS A 13 5.41 -6.12 11.00
N ARG A 14 5.07 -4.93 11.51
CA ARG A 14 4.19 -4.78 12.67
C ARG A 14 2.79 -5.35 12.40
N PHE A 15 2.21 -5.06 11.24
CA PHE A 15 0.86 -5.52 10.91
C PHE A 15 0.85 -6.98 10.45
N GLU A 16 1.91 -7.44 9.78
CA GLU A 16 2.13 -8.88 9.51
C GLU A 16 2.18 -9.69 10.81
N ALA A 17 2.86 -9.19 11.85
CA ALA A 17 2.92 -9.83 13.17
C ALA A 17 1.55 -9.89 13.88
N TYR A 18 0.62 -9.00 13.53
CA TYR A 18 -0.78 -9.06 13.99
C TYR A 18 -1.65 -9.95 13.11
N HIS A 19 -1.07 -10.69 12.16
CA HIS A 19 -1.76 -11.54 11.20
C HIS A 19 -2.73 -10.79 10.27
N TRP A 20 -2.47 -9.50 10.01
CA TRP A 20 -3.21 -8.75 9.00
C TRP A 20 -2.78 -9.19 7.60
N HIS A 21 -3.68 -9.01 6.64
CA HIS A 21 -3.33 -9.05 5.23
C HIS A 21 -2.69 -7.71 4.85
N VAL A 22 -1.48 -7.73 4.30
CA VAL A 22 -0.72 -6.52 3.98
C VAL A 22 -0.42 -6.47 2.49
N ILE A 23 -0.92 -5.44 1.81
CA ILE A 23 -0.64 -5.16 0.39
C ILE A 23 0.46 -4.10 0.34
N HIS A 24 1.61 -4.47 -0.25
CA HIS A 24 2.84 -3.69 -0.17
C HIS A 24 2.97 -2.66 -1.30
N GLU A 25 3.32 -1.43 -0.90
CA GLU A 25 3.92 -0.38 -1.74
C GLU A 25 3.27 -0.14 -3.13
N ILE A 26 1.96 0.11 -3.17
CA ILE A 26 1.28 0.55 -4.39
C ILE A 26 1.53 2.03 -4.67
N ASP A 27 1.50 2.45 -5.93
CA ASP A 27 1.48 3.88 -6.27
C ASP A 27 0.12 4.47 -5.87
N GLY A 28 0.13 5.38 -4.90
CA GLY A 28 -1.08 6.01 -4.40
C GLY A 28 -1.67 7.06 -5.35
N HIS A 29 -0.95 7.43 -6.40
CA HIS A 29 -1.40 8.36 -7.44
C HIS A 29 -1.90 7.66 -8.71
N ASP A 30 -1.84 6.32 -8.76
CA ASP A 30 -2.43 5.50 -9.82
C ASP A 30 -3.81 4.97 -9.38
N PRO A 31 -4.92 5.49 -9.92
CA PRO A 31 -6.26 5.03 -9.55
C PRO A 31 -6.52 3.55 -9.84
N GLN A 32 -5.85 2.99 -10.87
CA GLN A 32 -6.02 1.60 -11.23
C GLN A 32 -5.31 0.69 -10.23
N ALA A 33 -4.08 1.02 -9.84
CA ALA A 33 -3.36 0.29 -8.79
C ALA A 33 -4.12 0.30 -7.45
N VAL A 34 -4.70 1.45 -7.08
CA VAL A 34 -5.53 1.56 -5.87
C VAL A 34 -6.79 0.69 -5.97
N LYS A 35 -7.46 0.68 -7.13
CA LYS A 35 -8.65 -0.15 -7.34
C LYS A 35 -8.34 -1.64 -7.21
N GLU A 36 -7.25 -2.10 -7.82
CA GLU A 36 -6.81 -3.50 -7.75
C GLU A 36 -6.49 -3.92 -6.31
N ALA A 37 -5.76 -3.09 -5.58
CA ALA A 37 -5.46 -3.35 -4.17
C ALA A 37 -6.71 -3.41 -3.28
N ILE A 38 -7.71 -2.56 -3.54
CA ILE A 38 -8.98 -2.60 -2.81
C ILE A 38 -9.73 -3.91 -3.10
N LEU A 39 -9.78 -4.35 -4.36
CA LEU A 39 -10.42 -5.61 -4.74
C LEU A 39 -9.71 -6.82 -4.10
N GLU A 40 -8.38 -6.83 -4.10
CA GLU A 40 -7.58 -7.85 -3.44
C GLU A 40 -7.87 -7.87 -1.93
N ALA A 41 -7.83 -6.71 -1.25
CA ALA A 41 -8.15 -6.61 0.17
C ALA A 41 -9.58 -7.08 0.49
N GLN A 42 -10.54 -6.79 -0.38
CA GLN A 42 -11.91 -7.26 -0.24
C GLN A 42 -12.05 -8.77 -0.46
N SER A 43 -11.17 -9.41 -1.24
CA SER A 43 -11.19 -10.86 -1.46
C SER A 43 -10.81 -11.65 -0.20
N VAL A 44 -10.05 -11.02 0.71
CA VAL A 44 -9.67 -11.59 2.01
C VAL A 44 -10.80 -11.39 3.01
N LYS A 45 -11.30 -12.49 3.59
CA LYS A 45 -12.51 -12.50 4.47
C LYS A 45 -12.24 -12.89 5.91
N ASP A 46 -11.07 -13.45 6.18
CA ASP A 46 -10.68 -14.07 7.45
C ASP A 46 -9.85 -13.13 8.35
N LYS A 47 -9.40 -11.98 7.82
CA LYS A 47 -8.54 -11.02 8.53
C LYS A 47 -8.68 -9.60 7.99
N PRO A 48 -8.39 -8.58 8.81
CA PRO A 48 -8.31 -7.20 8.33
C PRO A 48 -7.16 -7.01 7.33
N SER A 49 -7.30 -6.00 6.46
CA SER A 49 -6.31 -5.65 5.43
C SER A 49 -5.69 -4.26 5.66
N LEU A 50 -4.39 -4.12 5.37
CA LEU A 50 -3.65 -2.86 5.29
C LEU A 50 -3.10 -2.69 3.87
N ILE A 51 -3.45 -1.59 3.21
CA ILE A 51 -2.90 -1.22 1.90
C ILE A 51 -1.89 -0.08 2.12
N ILE A 52 -0.64 -0.28 1.68
CA ILE A 52 0.40 0.73 1.82
C ILE A 52 0.54 1.50 0.50
N CYS A 53 -0.07 2.68 0.47
CA CYS A 53 0.04 3.60 -0.67
C CYS A 53 1.28 4.48 -0.54
N ARG A 54 2.12 4.50 -1.56
CA ARG A 54 3.24 5.43 -1.68
C ARG A 54 2.72 6.70 -2.36
N THR A 55 2.72 7.81 -1.64
CA THR A 55 2.29 9.11 -2.15
C THR A 55 3.40 10.15 -1.99
N VAL A 56 3.28 11.23 -2.75
CA VAL A 56 4.08 12.44 -2.59
C VAL A 56 3.19 13.48 -1.93
N ILE A 57 3.61 13.97 -0.77
CA ILE A 57 2.90 15.06 -0.09
C ILE A 57 2.92 16.30 -0.98
N GLY A 58 1.76 16.93 -1.20
CA GLY A 58 1.65 18.09 -2.08
C GLY A 58 1.84 17.79 -3.56
N PHE A 59 1.59 16.55 -4.02
CA PHE A 59 1.76 16.13 -5.43
C PHE A 59 1.16 17.10 -6.45
N TRP A 60 0.05 17.77 -6.11
CA TRP A 60 -0.67 18.70 -6.98
C TRP A 60 -0.44 20.18 -6.70
N PHE A 61 0.43 20.51 -5.74
CA PHE A 61 0.79 21.88 -5.36
C PHE A 61 2.13 22.34 -5.94
N ALA A 62 2.93 21.42 -6.48
CA ALA A 62 4.19 21.73 -7.14
C ALA A 62 3.98 21.81 -8.65
N GLU A 63 3.38 22.90 -9.12
CA GLU A 63 3.65 23.43 -10.46
C GLU A 63 4.65 24.60 -10.36
#